data_AF-A0A5K1EB76-F1
#
_entry.id   AF-A0A5K1EB76-F1
#
_cell.length_a   1.000
_cell.length_b   1.000
_cell.length_c   1.000
_cell.angle_alpha   90.00
_cell.angle_beta   90.00
_cell.angle_gamma   90.00
#
_symmetry.space_group_name_H-M   'P 1'
#
loop_
_entity.id
_entity.type
_entity.pdbx_description
1 polymer ?
#
loop_
_entity_poly.entity_id
_entity_poly.type
_entity_poly.pdbx_seq_one_letter_code
_entity_poly.pdbx_strand_id
1 'polypeptide(L)'
;MEGKEEDVRLGANKFSERQPIGTAAQCQDKDYTEPPAAPLFEPEEIKSWSFWRAGIAEFMATFLFLYITILTVMGVNRSSKNLCATVGIQGIAWAFGGMIFALVYCTAGIS
;
A
#
# COMPACT_ATOMS: atom_id res chain seq x y z
N MET A 1 -25.24 -13.39 -0.37
CA MET A 1 -24.19 -13.86 0.56
C MET A 1 -23.16 -14.77 -0.13
N GLU A 2 -23.42 -15.26 -1.35
CA GLU A 2 -22.47 -16.09 -2.13
C GLU A 2 -21.17 -15.38 -2.55
N GLY A 3 -21.20 -14.14 -3.04
CA GLY A 3 -19.96 -13.47 -3.50
C GLY A 3 -18.92 -13.18 -2.41
N LYS A 4 -19.35 -13.08 -1.14
CA LYS A 4 -18.46 -12.81 0.00
C LYS A 4 -17.67 -14.06 0.42
N GLU A 5 -18.23 -15.24 0.18
CA GLU A 5 -17.57 -16.52 0.47
C GLU A 5 -16.57 -16.90 -0.63
N GLU A 6 -16.84 -16.54 -1.89
CA GLU A 6 -15.89 -16.71 -3.00
C GLU A 6 -14.64 -15.84 -2.83
N ASP A 7 -14.80 -14.57 -2.44
CA ASP A 7 -13.66 -13.65 -2.19
C ASP A 7 -12.75 -14.16 -1.04
N VAL A 8 -13.33 -14.70 0.04
CA VAL A 8 -12.58 -15.25 1.18
C VAL A 8 -11.91 -16.58 0.82
N ARG A 9 -12.54 -17.41 -0.02
CA ARG A 9 -11.96 -18.67 -0.50
C ARG A 9 -10.78 -18.43 -1.45
N LEU A 10 -10.85 -17.38 -2.28
CA LEU A 10 -9.74 -16.96 -3.15
C LEU A 10 -8.56 -16.43 -2.32
N GLY A 11 -8.82 -15.56 -1.34
CA GLY A 11 -7.76 -14.97 -0.51
C GLY A 11 -7.09 -15.95 0.47
N ALA A 12 -7.84 -16.88 1.07
CA ALA A 12 -7.30 -17.78 2.10
C ALA A 12 -6.73 -19.10 1.56
N ASN A 13 -7.19 -19.59 0.40
CA ASN A 13 -6.86 -20.94 -0.07
C ASN A 13 -6.29 -21.01 -1.49
N LYS A 14 -6.21 -19.90 -2.25
CA LYS A 14 -5.69 -19.93 -3.63
C LYS A 14 -4.22 -19.54 -3.74
N PHE A 15 -3.74 -18.67 -2.85
CA PHE A 15 -2.37 -18.17 -2.90
C PHE A 15 -1.55 -18.83 -1.78
N SER A 16 -0.74 -19.81 -2.15
CA SER A 16 0.36 -20.29 -1.31
C SER A 16 1.23 -19.08 -0.98
N GLU A 17 1.38 -18.76 0.31
CA GLU A 17 2.33 -17.75 0.78
C GLU A 17 3.74 -18.13 0.29
N ARG A 18 4.18 -17.50 -0.80
CA ARG A 18 5.54 -17.63 -1.34
C ARG A 18 6.22 -16.29 -1.13
N GLN A 19 6.53 -15.99 0.12
CA GLN A 19 7.20 -14.75 0.51
C GLN A 19 8.71 -14.76 0.18
N PRO A 20 9.33 -13.56 0.10
CA PRO A 20 10.38 -13.21 -0.86
C PRO A 20 11.68 -12.72 -0.17
N ILE A 21 12.59 -12.10 -0.96
CA ILE A 21 13.77 -11.25 -0.63
C ILE A 21 15.08 -11.86 -1.12
N GLY A 22 15.64 -11.27 -2.19
CA GLY A 22 17.04 -11.47 -2.57
C GLY A 22 17.27 -11.46 -4.07
N THR A 23 17.71 -10.30 -4.58
CA THR A 23 18.29 -10.07 -5.90
C THR A 23 19.24 -11.20 -6.33
N ALA A 24 18.81 -12.05 -7.27
CA ALA A 24 19.66 -13.12 -7.82
C ALA A 24 20.43 -12.61 -9.05
N ALA A 25 21.66 -12.12 -8.81
CA ALA A 25 22.71 -12.26 -9.80
C ALA A 25 23.13 -13.75 -9.80
N GLN A 26 22.89 -14.43 -10.91
CA GLN A 26 23.15 -15.85 -11.09
C GLN A 26 24.67 -16.12 -11.09
N CYS A 27 25.12 -16.99 -10.19
CA CYS A 27 26.37 -17.73 -10.31
C CYS A 27 26.05 -19.21 -10.09
N GLN A 28 26.52 -20.02 -11.04
CA GLN A 28 26.32 -21.46 -11.22
C GLN A 28 26.86 -22.26 -10.03
N ASP A 29 26.03 -22.58 -9.03
CA ASP A 29 26.12 -23.76 -8.14
C ASP A 29 25.08 -23.68 -7.01
N LYS A 30 23.79 -23.85 -7.31
CA LYS A 30 22.75 -23.84 -6.27
C LYS A 30 21.79 -25.02 -6.43
N ASP A 31 21.63 -25.78 -5.36
CA ASP A 31 20.75 -26.97 -5.21
C ASP A 31 19.25 -26.62 -5.08
N TYR A 32 18.86 -25.42 -5.52
CA TYR A 32 17.48 -24.94 -5.47
C TYR A 32 17.06 -24.56 -6.88
N THR A 33 16.01 -25.21 -7.38
CA THR A 33 15.35 -24.81 -8.63
C THR A 33 14.70 -23.45 -8.41
N GLU A 34 15.18 -22.43 -9.10
CA GLU A 34 14.51 -21.13 -9.11
C GLU A 34 13.08 -21.32 -9.65
N PRO A 35 12.06 -20.88 -8.91
CA PRO A 35 10.69 -20.96 -9.40
C PRO A 35 10.59 -20.14 -10.69
N PRO A 36 9.75 -20.59 -11.64
CA PRO A 36 9.51 -19.84 -12.87
C PRO A 36 9.11 -18.40 -12.53
N ALA A 37 9.56 -17.45 -13.34
CA ALA A 37 9.27 -16.03 -13.17
C ALA A 37 7.77 -15.84 -12.92
N ALA A 38 7.43 -15.09 -11.86
CA ALA A 38 6.05 -14.79 -11.54
C ALA A 38 5.37 -14.19 -12.80
N PRO A 39 4.21 -14.72 -13.21
CA PRO A 39 3.44 -14.13 -14.30
C PRO A 39 3.19 -12.65 -13.98
N LEU A 40 3.39 -11.76 -14.95
CA LEU A 40 3.25 -10.31 -14.74
C LEU A 40 1.82 -9.92 -14.34
N PHE A 41 0.84 -10.70 -14.76
CA PHE A 41 -0.58 -10.53 -14.45
C PHE A 41 -1.23 -11.90 -14.37
N GLU A 42 -2.04 -12.13 -13.34
CA GLU A 42 -3.01 -13.21 -13.33
C GLU A 42 -4.35 -12.65 -13.82
N PRO A 43 -4.76 -12.92 -15.08
CA PRO A 43 -5.94 -12.31 -15.68
C PRO A 43 -7.26 -12.66 -14.95
N GLU A 44 -7.25 -13.64 -14.04
CA GLU A 44 -8.36 -13.90 -13.12
C GLU A 44 -8.54 -12.80 -12.06
N GLU A 45 -7.49 -12.05 -11.69
CA GLU A 45 -7.58 -10.95 -10.71
C GLU A 45 -8.34 -9.74 -11.27
N ILE A 46 -8.23 -9.49 -12.58
CA ILE A 46 -8.84 -8.32 -13.25
C ILE A 46 -10.37 -8.35 -13.16
N LYS A 47 -10.96 -9.54 -13.08
CA LYS A 47 -12.42 -9.73 -12.95
C LYS A 47 -12.87 -9.89 -11.50
N SER A 48 -11.95 -9.99 -10.55
CA SER A 48 -12.27 -10.20 -9.13
C SER A 48 -12.82 -8.93 -8.50
N TRP A 49 -13.85 -9.09 -7.67
CA TRP A 49 -14.48 -7.98 -6.95
C TRP A 49 -13.57 -7.41 -5.85
N SER A 50 -12.72 -8.26 -5.28
CA SER A 50 -11.64 -7.87 -4.36
C SER A 50 -10.64 -6.92 -5.01
N PHE A 51 -10.22 -7.15 -6.26
CA PHE A 51 -9.28 -6.26 -6.96
C PHE A 51 -9.85 -4.85 -7.16
N TRP A 52 -11.13 -4.74 -7.52
CA TRP A 52 -11.79 -3.43 -7.64
C TRP A 52 -11.89 -2.69 -6.30
N ARG A 53 -12.18 -3.42 -5.21
CA ARG A 53 -12.21 -2.86 -3.85
C ARG A 53 -10.84 -2.42 -3.36
N ALA A 54 -9.80 -3.22 -3.61
CA ALA A 54 -8.41 -2.89 -3.30
C ALA A 54 -7.96 -1.63 -4.06
N GLY A 55 -8.22 -1.58 -5.38
CA GLY A 55 -7.88 -0.43 -6.21
C GLY A 55 -8.56 0.88 -5.76
N ILE A 56 -9.84 0.83 -5.40
CA ILE A 56 -10.54 2.01 -4.85
C ILE A 56 -9.97 2.40 -3.48
N ALA A 57 -9.69 1.43 -2.61
CA ALA A 57 -9.15 1.69 -1.28
C ALA A 57 -7.79 2.40 -1.36
N GLU A 58 -6.88 1.91 -2.19
CA GLU A 58 -5.55 2.52 -2.40
C GLU A 58 -5.65 3.89 -3.07
N PHE A 59 -6.54 4.05 -4.05
CA PHE A 59 -6.78 5.36 -4.67
C PHE A 59 -7.24 6.40 -3.63
N MET A 60 -8.21 6.04 -2.79
CA MET A 60 -8.70 6.95 -1.75
C MET A 60 -7.66 7.20 -0.66
N ALA A 61 -6.90 6.17 -0.26
CA ALA A 61 -5.85 6.30 0.75
C ALA A 61 -4.73 7.23 0.26
N THR A 62 -4.23 7.03 -0.95
CA THR A 62 -3.18 7.88 -1.54
C THR A 62 -3.67 9.31 -1.80
N PHE A 63 -4.92 9.49 -2.23
CA PHE A 63 -5.53 10.81 -2.38
C PHE A 63 -5.58 11.57 -1.04
N LEU A 64 -6.08 10.92 0.02
CA LEU A 64 -6.14 11.51 1.36
C LEU A 64 -4.75 11.77 1.94
N PHE A 65 -3.81 10.86 1.73
CA PHE A 65 -2.43 11.02 2.15
C PHE A 65 -1.80 12.27 1.55
N LEU A 66 -1.85 12.41 0.22
CA LEU A 66 -1.31 13.59 -0.47
C LEU A 66 -2.04 14.86 -0.06
N TYR A 67 -3.37 14.81 0.05
CA TYR A 67 -4.17 15.97 0.44
C TYR A 67 -3.73 16.53 1.80
N ILE A 68 -3.67 15.69 2.84
CA ILE A 68 -3.34 16.14 4.20
C ILE A 68 -1.87 16.54 4.31
N THR A 69 -0.94 15.79 3.72
CA THR A 69 0.49 16.10 3.82
C THR A 69 0.87 17.38 3.08
N ILE A 70 0.41 17.55 1.83
CA ILE A 70 0.69 18.75 1.04
C ILE A 70 0.03 19.98 1.67
N LEU A 71 -1.21 19.86 2.16
CA LEU A 71 -1.88 20.96 2.85
C LEU A 71 -1.13 21.39 4.11
N THR A 72 -0.57 20.43 4.86
CA THR A 72 0.23 20.71 6.05
C THR A 72 1.54 21.43 5.69
N VAL A 73 2.26 20.96 4.66
CA VAL A 73 3.50 21.60 4.18
C VAL A 73 3.23 23.02 3.68
N MET A 74 2.19 23.20 2.87
CA MET A 74 1.79 24.51 2.34
C MET A 74 1.34 25.46 3.46
N GLY A 75 0.63 24.95 4.47
CA GLY A 75 0.19 25.73 5.64
C GLY A 75 1.34 26.25 6.50
N VAL A 76 2.38 25.42 6.71
CA VAL A 76 3.61 25.84 7.40
C VAL A 76 4.39 26.86 6.56
N ASN A 77 4.58 26.60 5.27
CA ASN A 77 5.36 27.49 4.39
C ASN A 77 4.70 28.87 4.20
N ARG A 78 3.36 28.93 4.17
CA ARG A 78 2.62 30.19 4.03
C ARG A 78 2.74 31.08 5.27
N SER A 79 3.03 30.51 6.43
CA SER A 79 3.14 31.24 7.70
C SER A 79 4.54 31.81 7.89
N SER A 80 4.95 32.70 6.98
CA SER A 80 6.27 33.32 6.95
C SER A 80 6.56 34.27 8.13
N LYS A 81 5.53 34.75 8.82
CA LYS A 81 5.68 35.71 9.94
C LYS A 81 5.94 35.06 11.30
N ASN A 82 5.48 33.82 11.54
CA ASN A 82 5.60 33.14 12.83
C ASN A 82 5.56 31.62 12.65
N LEU A 83 6.71 30.98 12.41
CA LEU A 83 6.79 29.52 12.28
C LEU A 83 6.34 28.80 13.57
N CYS A 84 6.58 29.40 14.74
CA CYS A 84 6.11 28.91 16.04
C CYS A 84 4.58 28.98 16.23
N ALA A 85 3.85 29.71 15.38
CA ALA A 85 2.39 29.73 15.40
C ALA A 85 1.78 28.62 14.53
N THR A 86 2.60 27.81 13.88
CA THR A 86 2.17 26.65 13.08
C THR A 86 2.64 25.35 13.69
N VAL A 87 2.19 24.24 13.11
CA VAL A 87 2.62 22.90 13.49
C VAL A 87 4.14 22.68 13.28
N GLY A 88 4.81 23.54 12.51
CA GLY A 88 6.26 23.52 12.28
C GLY A 88 6.75 22.25 11.55
N ILE A 89 8.07 22.07 11.50
CA ILE A 89 8.69 20.91 10.83
C ILE A 89 8.31 19.59 11.53
N GLN A 90 8.19 19.61 12.87
CA GLN A 90 7.79 18.45 13.66
C GLN A 90 6.36 18.02 13.34
N GLY A 91 5.46 18.98 13.13
CA GLY A 91 4.08 18.72 12.72
C GLY A 91 3.97 18.16 11.31
N ILE A 92 4.83 18.61 10.38
CA ILE A 92 4.94 17.99 9.06
C ILE A 92 5.35 16.52 9.20
N ALA A 93 6.40 16.22 9.98
CA ALA A 93 6.84 14.85 10.21
C ALA A 93 5.73 13.96 10.81
N TRP A 94 4.97 14.50 11.77
CA TRP A 94 3.79 13.82 12.33
C TRP A 94 2.65 13.64 11.33
N ALA A 95 2.42 14.58 10.42
CA ALA A 95 1.40 14.43 9.38
C ALA A 95 1.76 13.30 8.41
N PHE A 96 3.03 13.18 8.00
CA PHE A 96 3.49 12.07 7.17
C PHE A 96 3.38 10.72 7.90
N GLY A 97 3.96 10.61 9.09
CA GLY A 97 3.95 9.36 9.85
C GLY A 97 2.55 8.95 10.33
N GLY A 98 1.78 9.90 10.85
CA GLY A 98 0.44 9.68 11.39
C GLY A 98 -0.59 9.32 10.31
N MET A 99 -0.51 9.94 9.13
CA MET A 99 -1.41 9.58 8.02
C MET A 99 -1.10 8.18 7.49
N ILE A 100 0.16 7.79 7.35
CA ILE A 100 0.51 6.42 6.94
C ILE A 100 0.03 5.42 7.99
N PHE A 101 0.28 5.67 9.28
CA PHE A 101 -0.21 4.80 10.35
C PHE A 101 -1.73 4.59 10.30
N ALA A 102 -2.49 5.67 10.15
CA ALA A 102 -3.95 5.60 10.06
C ALA A 102 -4.44 4.91 8.77
N LEU A 103 -3.84 5.24 7.63
CA LEU A 103 -4.28 4.71 6.33
C LEU A 103 -3.94 3.23 6.18
N VAL A 104 -2.74 2.80 6.59
CA VAL A 104 -2.37 1.39 6.61
C VAL A 104 -3.31 0.60 7.51
N TYR A 105 -3.65 1.13 8.69
CA TYR A 105 -4.62 0.49 9.57
C TYR A 105 -6.00 0.32 8.90
N CYS A 106 -6.42 1.31 8.10
CA CYS A 106 -7.70 1.27 7.40
C CYS A 106 -7.70 0.41 6.13
N THR A 107 -6.59 0.32 5.38
CA THR A 107 -6.52 -0.39 4.09
C THR A 107 -5.96 -1.80 4.18
N ALA A 108 -5.20 -2.17 5.21
CA ALA A 108 -4.54 -3.48 5.31
C ALA A 108 -5.47 -4.71 5.26
N GLY A 109 -6.77 -4.54 5.51
CA GLY A 109 -7.76 -5.62 5.38
C GLY A 109 -8.51 -5.63 4.04
N ILE A 110 -8.18 -4.72 3.12
CA ILE A 110 -8.93 -4.46 1.89
C ILE A 110 -8.02 -4.47 0.66
N SER A 111 -6.81 -3.91 0.78
CA SER A 111 -5.78 -3.84 -0.26
C SER A 111 -4.47 -4.44 0.20
#